data_AF-A0AAV9CSN0-F1
#
_entry.id   AF-A0AAV9CSN0-F1
#
_cell.length_a   1.000
_cell.length_b   1.000
_cell.length_c   1.000
_cell.angle_alpha   90.00
_cell.angle_beta   90.00
_cell.angle_gamma   90.00
#
_symmetry.space_group_name_H-M   'P 1'
#
loop_
_entity.id
_entity.type
_entity.pdbx_description
1 polymer ?
#
loop_
_entity_poly.entity_id
_entity_poly.type
_entity_poly.pdbx_seq_one_letter_code
_entity_poly.pdbx_strand_id
1 'polypeptide(L)'
;MMKASLKGKYEVEKGSAAATLTIPAAGDAKLRATFTDATFSKGPSLDGLSLSLDKSGSFIIDYNVPKNDFRFQFMNTIRVFEKPVNLTYIHFRGANRTTLDGSVVFDPANKVSASYAFGGGAKVKYVYSHGGGGGRSSRAMIPRKIRGFLQSRTRFMRRML
;
A
#
# COMPACT_ATOMS: atom_id res chain seq x y z
N MET A 1 -1.57 1.82 32.09
CA MET A 1 -2.24 3.06 31.65
C MET A 1 -2.01 3.25 30.16
N MET A 2 -3.07 3.34 29.35
CA MET A 2 -2.93 3.67 27.94
C MET A 2 -2.54 5.15 27.80
N LYS A 3 -1.42 5.43 27.14
CA LYS A 3 -0.98 6.79 26.82
C LYS A 3 -1.32 7.06 25.36
N ALA A 4 -2.28 7.93 25.09
CA ALA A 4 -2.53 8.47 23.75
C ALA A 4 -2.01 9.91 23.69
N SER A 5 -1.57 10.36 22.52
CA SER A 5 -1.14 11.75 22.32
C SER A 5 -2.00 12.43 21.26
N LEU A 6 -2.42 13.65 21.54
CA LEU A 6 -3.18 14.48 20.60
C LEU A 6 -2.36 15.70 20.23
N LYS A 7 -2.15 15.92 18.93
CA LYS A 7 -1.44 17.08 18.39
C LYS A 7 -2.37 17.87 17.49
N GLY A 8 -2.62 19.12 17.85
CA GLY A 8 -3.31 20.10 17.01
C GLY A 8 -2.31 20.98 16.25
N LYS A 9 -2.65 21.37 15.03
CA LYS A 9 -1.99 22.44 14.27
C LYS A 9 -3.06 23.32 13.66
N TYR A 10 -2.91 24.63 13.78
CA TYR A 10 -3.73 25.62 13.09
C TYR A 10 -2.82 26.56 12.30
N GLU A 11 -3.17 26.82 11.05
CA GLU A 11 -2.40 27.67 10.13
C GLU A 11 -3.32 28.77 9.60
N VAL A 12 -3.17 29.98 10.18
CA VAL A 12 -4.03 31.14 9.94
C VAL A 12 -4.00 31.57 8.47
N GLU A 13 -2.81 31.57 7.84
CA GLU A 13 -2.62 31.99 6.44
C GLU A 13 -3.42 31.15 5.43
N LYS A 14 -3.70 29.89 5.78
CA LYS A 14 -4.44 28.95 4.92
C LYS A 14 -5.84 28.64 5.44
N GLY A 15 -6.26 29.28 6.53
CA GLY A 15 -7.52 28.96 7.21
C GLY A 15 -7.66 27.47 7.56
N SER A 16 -6.55 26.76 7.80
CA SER A 16 -6.57 25.29 7.90
C SER A 16 -6.25 24.81 9.30
N ALA A 17 -6.97 23.78 9.73
CA ALA A 17 -6.78 23.13 11.03
C ALA A 17 -6.55 21.63 10.84
N ALA A 18 -5.68 21.07 11.66
CA ALA A 18 -5.33 19.67 11.67
C ALA A 18 -5.26 19.13 13.10
N ALA A 19 -5.84 17.97 13.35
CA ALA A 19 -5.68 17.21 14.58
C ALA A 19 -5.08 15.84 14.24
N THR A 20 -4.15 15.35 15.05
CA THR A 20 -3.57 14.01 14.94
C THR A 20 -3.58 13.36 16.31
N LEU A 21 -4.32 12.26 16.44
CA LEU A 21 -4.36 11.40 17.60
C LEU A 21 -3.48 10.18 17.35
N THR A 22 -2.51 9.93 18.22
CA THR A 22 -1.65 8.73 18.17
C THR A 22 -2.00 7.80 19.31
N ILE A 23 -2.18 6.52 19.00
CA ILE A 23 -2.58 5.45 19.92
C ILE A 23 -1.50 4.34 19.88
N PRO A 24 -0.46 4.44 20.72
CA PRO A 24 0.61 3.45 20.83
C PRO A 24 0.11 2.03 21.12
N ALA A 25 -0.90 1.91 22.00
CA ALA A 25 -1.48 0.62 22.38
C ALA A 25 -2.16 -0.12 21.21
N ALA A 26 -2.48 0.57 20.11
CA ALA A 26 -3.03 0.00 18.89
C ALA A 26 -1.92 -0.32 17.85
N GLY A 27 -0.67 -0.42 18.27
CA GLY A 27 0.50 -0.58 17.40
C GLY A 27 0.83 0.72 16.67
N ASP A 28 0.88 1.81 17.41
CA ASP A 28 1.19 3.17 16.92
C ASP A 28 0.25 3.65 15.81
N ALA A 29 -1.04 3.32 15.94
CA ALA A 29 -2.06 3.83 15.04
C ALA A 29 -2.19 5.34 15.18
N LYS A 30 -2.35 6.04 14.06
CA LYS A 30 -2.50 7.49 13.98
C LYS A 30 -3.78 7.81 13.25
N LEU A 31 -4.64 8.57 13.91
CA LEU A 31 -5.83 9.14 13.33
C LEU A 31 -5.59 10.63 13.10
N ARG A 32 -5.66 11.07 11.86
CA ARG A 32 -5.49 12.46 11.46
C ARG A 32 -6.80 12.98 10.86
N ALA A 33 -7.20 14.16 11.28
CA ALA A 33 -8.30 14.90 10.70
C ALA A 33 -7.79 16.28 10.29
N THR A 34 -8.10 16.73 9.08
CA THR A 34 -7.75 18.07 8.61
C THR A 34 -8.93 18.70 7.91
N PHE A 35 -9.15 19.99 8.09
CA PHE A 35 -10.17 20.75 7.38
C PHE A 35 -9.61 22.13 7.00
N THR A 36 -10.20 22.73 5.97
CA THR A 36 -9.78 24.01 5.43
C THR A 36 -11.00 24.91 5.35
N ASP A 37 -10.94 26.03 6.06
CA ASP A 37 -12.00 27.02 6.18
C ASP A 37 -13.30 26.48 6.82
N ALA A 38 -13.79 27.17 7.84
CA ALA A 38 -14.98 26.78 8.59
C ALA A 38 -15.94 27.96 8.59
N THR A 39 -16.73 28.08 7.53
CA THR A 39 -17.78 29.09 7.48
C THR A 39 -19.00 28.61 8.25
N PHE A 40 -19.18 29.12 9.47
CA PHE A 40 -20.39 28.87 10.27
C PHE A 40 -21.57 29.80 9.89
N SER A 41 -21.45 30.55 8.80
CA SER A 41 -22.37 31.65 8.46
C SER A 41 -23.76 31.20 7.98
N LYS A 42 -23.94 29.95 7.54
CA LYS A 42 -25.24 29.39 7.08
C LYS A 42 -25.49 27.94 7.54
N GLY A 43 -24.78 27.48 8.56
CA GLY A 43 -24.75 26.09 9.00
C GLY A 43 -23.32 25.55 9.00
N PRO A 44 -23.05 24.39 9.64
CA PRO A 44 -21.71 23.82 9.69
C PRO A 44 -21.31 23.26 8.31
N SER A 45 -20.64 24.06 7.47
CA SER A 45 -19.92 23.56 6.30
C SER A 45 -18.43 23.49 6.61
N LEU A 46 -17.86 22.28 6.51
CA LEU A 46 -16.43 22.05 6.66
C LEU A 46 -15.87 21.78 5.27
N ASP A 47 -15.19 22.79 4.71
CA ASP A 47 -14.52 22.61 3.44
C ASP A 47 -13.20 21.86 3.62
N GLY A 48 -12.80 21.13 2.58
CA GLY A 48 -11.53 20.39 2.56
C GLY A 48 -11.36 19.35 3.69
N LEU A 49 -12.45 18.88 4.33
CA LEU A 49 -12.35 17.88 5.39
C LEU A 49 -11.78 16.57 4.85
N SER A 50 -10.68 16.10 5.43
CA SER A 50 -10.13 14.78 5.17
C SER A 50 -9.75 14.07 6.46
N LEU A 51 -10.04 12.78 6.50
CA LEU A 51 -9.72 11.88 7.60
C LEU A 51 -8.73 10.83 7.10
N SER A 52 -7.68 10.59 7.86
CA SER A 52 -6.68 9.56 7.58
C SER A 52 -6.48 8.71 8.82
N LEU A 53 -6.59 7.40 8.68
CA LEU A 53 -6.22 6.44 9.72
C LEU A 53 -5.07 5.59 9.19
N ASP A 54 -3.89 5.77 9.76
CA ASP A 54 -2.71 5.01 9.40
C ASP A 54 -2.22 4.15 10.56
N LYS A 55 -1.77 2.95 10.22
CA LYS A 55 -0.98 2.10 11.08
C LYS A 55 0.24 1.67 10.27
N SER A 56 1.40 2.18 10.66
CA SER A 56 2.66 1.94 9.96
C SER A 56 2.88 0.46 9.68
N GLY A 57 3.12 0.12 8.41
CA GLY A 57 3.36 -1.25 7.95
C GLY A 57 2.16 -2.19 7.95
N SER A 58 0.95 -1.74 8.33
CA SER A 58 -0.26 -2.58 8.36
C SER A 58 -1.36 -2.06 7.44
N PHE A 59 -1.82 -0.83 7.61
CA PHE A 59 -2.89 -0.29 6.78
C PHE A 59 -2.90 1.24 6.77
N ILE A 60 -3.52 1.79 5.75
CA ILE A 60 -3.80 3.21 5.58
C ILE A 60 -5.21 3.34 5.02
N ILE A 61 -6.02 4.17 5.66
CA ILE A 61 -7.36 4.51 5.21
C ILE A 61 -7.42 6.03 5.08
N ASP A 62 -7.52 6.53 3.86
CA ASP A 62 -7.71 7.96 3.60
C ASP A 62 -9.12 8.20 3.07
N TYR A 63 -9.80 9.19 3.63
CA TYR A 63 -11.11 9.62 3.20
C TYR A 63 -11.11 11.14 2.97
N ASN A 64 -11.41 11.54 1.74
CA ASN A 64 -11.66 12.92 1.38
C ASN A 64 -13.18 13.15 1.35
N VAL A 65 -13.70 13.88 2.34
CA VAL A 65 -15.15 14.05 2.52
C VAL A 65 -15.79 14.83 1.38
N PRO A 66 -15.28 16.01 0.95
CA PRO A 66 -15.88 16.76 -0.15
C PRO A 66 -15.90 16.00 -1.47
N LYS A 67 -14.87 15.20 -1.75
CA LYS A 67 -14.76 14.42 -2.99
C LYS A 67 -15.43 13.05 -2.90
N ASN A 68 -15.91 12.67 -1.71
CA ASN A 68 -16.40 11.33 -1.41
C ASN A 68 -15.43 10.22 -1.89
N ASP A 69 -14.13 10.49 -1.82
CA ASP A 69 -13.09 9.59 -2.32
C ASP A 69 -12.42 8.86 -1.18
N PHE A 70 -12.37 7.54 -1.30
CA PHE A 70 -11.82 6.64 -0.30
C PHE A 70 -10.66 5.88 -0.89
N ARG A 71 -9.54 5.86 -0.15
CA ARG A 71 -8.40 5.00 -0.43
C ARG A 71 -8.20 4.07 0.74
N PHE A 72 -8.27 2.78 0.47
CA PHE A 72 -7.90 1.73 1.40
C PHE A 72 -6.61 1.08 0.93
N GLN A 73 -5.60 1.05 1.78
CA GLN A 73 -4.34 0.36 1.53
C GLN A 73 -4.05 -0.58 2.69
N PHE A 74 -3.86 -1.86 2.39
CA PHE A 74 -3.47 -2.88 3.34
C PHE A 74 -2.11 -3.44 2.97
N MET A 75 -1.22 -3.51 3.94
CA MET A 75 0.14 -4.00 3.81
C MET A 75 0.32 -5.17 4.77
N ASN A 76 0.77 -6.30 4.25
CA ASN A 76 1.03 -7.48 5.07
C ASN A 76 2.28 -8.19 4.60
N THR A 77 3.05 -8.73 5.54
CA THR A 77 4.21 -9.54 5.24
C THR A 77 3.95 -10.96 5.72
N ILE A 78 3.79 -11.89 4.78
CA ILE A 78 3.61 -13.31 5.08
C ILE A 78 4.94 -14.05 4.85
N ARG A 79 5.25 -15.07 5.66
CA ARG A 79 6.44 -15.90 5.45
C ARG A 79 6.06 -17.12 4.62
N VAL A 80 6.73 -17.33 3.50
CA VAL A 80 6.56 -18.49 2.63
C VAL A 80 7.93 -19.14 2.45
N PHE A 81 8.08 -20.39 2.88
CA PHE A 81 9.40 -21.08 2.92
C PHE A 81 10.48 -20.23 3.62
N GLU A 82 10.16 -19.67 4.79
CA GLU A 82 11.02 -18.78 5.59
C GLU A 82 11.40 -17.44 4.92
N LYS A 83 10.93 -17.18 3.70
CA LYS A 83 11.16 -15.91 3.01
C LYS A 83 9.98 -14.96 3.21
N PRO A 84 10.22 -13.70 3.61
CA PRO A 84 9.16 -12.72 3.72
C PRO A 84 8.64 -12.33 2.33
N VAL A 85 7.33 -12.44 2.16
CA VAL A 85 6.58 -11.98 1.00
C VAL A 85 5.77 -10.77 1.44
N ASN A 86 6.10 -9.61 0.89
CA ASN A 86 5.36 -8.38 1.15
C ASN A 86 4.22 -8.28 0.16
N LEU A 87 3.01 -8.13 0.68
CA LEU A 87 1.78 -7.95 -0.07
C LEU A 87 1.23 -6.57 0.23
N THR A 88 0.79 -5.85 -0.80
CA THR A 88 0.15 -4.56 -0.68
C THR A 88 -1.10 -4.55 -1.54
N TYR A 89 -2.25 -4.44 -0.90
CA TYR A 89 -3.53 -4.27 -1.54
C TYR A 89 -3.91 -2.80 -1.48
N ILE A 90 -4.31 -2.20 -2.60
CA ILE A 90 -4.77 -0.82 -2.64
C ILE A 90 -6.09 -0.77 -3.41
N HIS A 91 -7.10 -0.15 -2.82
CA HIS A 91 -8.38 0.09 -3.43
C HIS A 91 -8.72 1.57 -3.35
N PHE A 92 -9.02 2.16 -4.50
CA PHE A 92 -9.50 3.52 -4.65
C PHE A 92 -10.95 3.48 -5.07
N ARG A 93 -11.85 4.05 -4.27
CA ARG A 93 -13.27 4.13 -4.59
C ARG A 93 -13.55 5.15 -5.69
N GLY A 94 -12.95 6.35 -5.62
CA GLY A 94 -13.18 7.40 -6.62
C GLY A 94 -12.72 7.02 -8.02
N ALA A 95 -11.62 6.27 -8.12
CA ALA A 95 -11.13 5.74 -9.40
C ALA A 95 -11.66 4.33 -9.72
N ASN A 96 -12.50 3.75 -8.85
CA ASN A 96 -12.95 2.34 -8.85
C ASN A 96 -11.82 1.37 -9.25
N ARG A 97 -10.63 1.59 -8.68
CA ARG A 97 -9.40 0.92 -9.09
C ARG A 97 -8.86 0.10 -7.93
N THR A 98 -8.59 -1.16 -8.21
CA THR A 98 -7.96 -2.06 -7.26
C THR A 98 -6.62 -2.51 -7.80
N THR A 99 -5.59 -2.46 -6.97
CA THR A 99 -4.25 -2.99 -7.28
C THR A 99 -3.77 -3.91 -6.17
N LEU A 100 -3.11 -4.99 -6.57
CA LEU A 100 -2.48 -5.96 -5.68
C LEU A 100 -1.01 -6.08 -6.07
N ASP A 101 -0.13 -5.68 -5.17
CA ASP A 101 1.31 -5.80 -5.32
C ASP A 101 1.84 -6.88 -4.38
N GLY A 102 2.79 -7.66 -4.89
CA GLY A 102 3.46 -8.74 -4.17
C GLY A 102 4.94 -8.69 -4.47
N SER A 103 5.79 -8.84 -3.45
CA SER A 103 7.23 -8.95 -3.65
C SER A 103 7.86 -9.93 -2.69
N VAL A 104 8.84 -10.67 -3.20
CA VAL A 104 9.61 -11.65 -2.43
C VAL A 104 11.08 -11.49 -2.75
N VAL A 105 11.90 -11.50 -1.71
CA VAL A 105 13.36 -11.49 -1.81
C VAL A 105 13.84 -12.89 -1.47
N PHE A 106 14.42 -13.59 -2.44
CA PHE A 106 14.89 -14.96 -2.24
C PHE A 106 16.29 -14.96 -1.64
N ASP A 107 17.16 -14.10 -2.16
CA ASP A 107 18.51 -13.83 -1.68
C ASP A 107 18.84 -12.35 -1.94
N PRO A 108 19.93 -11.80 -1.37
CA PRO A 108 20.27 -10.38 -1.54
C PRO A 108 20.45 -9.95 -3.01
N ALA A 109 20.74 -10.90 -3.90
CA ALA A 109 20.92 -10.66 -5.32
C ALA A 109 19.62 -10.83 -6.13
N ASN A 110 18.59 -11.51 -5.60
CA ASN A 110 17.41 -11.94 -6.34
C ASN A 110 16.10 -11.46 -5.69
N LYS A 111 15.40 -10.55 -6.38
CA LYS A 111 14.08 -10.06 -6.00
C LYS A 111 13.07 -10.28 -7.12
N VAL A 112 11.94 -10.90 -6.80
CA VAL A 112 10.77 -10.97 -7.69
C VAL A 112 9.69 -10.04 -7.15
N SER A 113 9.04 -9.29 -8.03
CA SER A 113 7.89 -8.45 -7.71
C SER A 113 6.83 -8.65 -8.77
N ALA A 114 5.57 -8.76 -8.36
CA ALA A 114 4.42 -8.87 -9.21
C ALA A 114 3.40 -7.81 -8.78
N SER A 115 2.73 -7.22 -9.76
CA SER A 115 1.72 -6.19 -9.57
C SER A 115 0.55 -6.53 -10.46
N TYR A 116 -0.66 -6.53 -9.91
CA TYR A 116 -1.88 -6.80 -10.64
C TYR A 116 -2.85 -5.65 -10.46
N ALA A 117 -3.29 -5.06 -11.57
CA ALA A 117 -4.38 -4.11 -11.57
C ALA A 117 -5.65 -4.81 -12.04
N PHE A 118 -6.70 -4.80 -11.23
CA PHE A 118 -7.99 -5.34 -11.62
C PHE A 118 -8.52 -4.54 -12.83
N GLY A 119 -8.81 -5.23 -13.94
CA GLY A 119 -9.17 -4.59 -15.21
C GLY A 119 -7.99 -3.99 -16.00
N GLY A 120 -6.76 -4.01 -15.48
CA GLY A 120 -5.57 -3.43 -16.11
C GLY A 120 -4.41 -4.41 -16.38
N GLY A 121 -4.55 -5.68 -15.95
CA GLY A 121 -3.61 -6.75 -16.23
C GLY A 121 -2.51 -6.93 -15.18
N ALA A 122 -1.65 -7.92 -15.42
CA ALA A 122 -0.54 -8.31 -14.54
C ALA A 122 0.81 -7.83 -15.07
N LYS A 123 1.66 -7.33 -14.18
CA LYS A 123 3.05 -6.96 -14.43
C LYS A 123 3.95 -7.77 -13.50
N VAL A 124 4.97 -8.42 -14.05
CA VAL A 124 5.95 -9.18 -13.26
C VAL A 124 7.34 -8.63 -13.57
N LYS A 125 8.10 -8.33 -12.51
CA LYS A 125 9.47 -7.82 -12.57
C LYS A 125 10.38 -8.76 -11.78
N TYR A 126 11.49 -9.14 -12.40
CA TYR A 126 12.58 -9.85 -11.75
C TYR A 126 13.83 -8.99 -11.77
N VAL A 127 14.47 -8.85 -10.63
CA VAL A 127 15.70 -8.07 -10.46
C VAL A 127 16.78 -9.02 -9.96
N TYR A 128 17.88 -9.05 -10.70
CA TYR A 128 19.11 -9.73 -10.33
C TYR A 128 20.25 -8.71 -10.24
N SER A 129 20.91 -8.60 -9.08
CA SER A 129 22.09 -7.76 -8.90
C SER A 129 23.32 -8.64 -8.69
N HIS A 130 24.16 -8.74 -9.72
CA HIS A 130 25.46 -9.40 -9.61
C HIS A 130 26.51 -8.40 -9.10
N GLY A 131 27.30 -8.81 -8.10
CA GLY A 131 28.42 -8.02 -7.58
C GLY A 131 29.39 -7.66 -8.71
N GLY A 132 29.91 -6.42 -8.68
CA GLY A 132 30.62 -5.80 -9.79
C GLY A 132 31.72 -6.66 -10.43
N GLY A 133 31.74 -6.65 -11.76
CA GLY A 133 32.79 -7.26 -12.57
C GLY A 133 32.41 -7.38 -14.04
N GLY A 134 32.46 -6.26 -14.77
CA GLY A 134 32.54 -6.27 -16.24
C GLY A 134 31.21 -6.42 -16.97
N GLY A 135 30.86 -5.40 -17.76
CA GLY A 135 29.67 -5.40 -18.59
C GLY A 135 29.66 -6.55 -19.61
N ARG A 136 28.51 -7.22 -19.72
CA ARG A 136 28.00 -7.79 -20.97
C ARG A 136 26.51 -8.08 -20.81
N SER A 137 25.70 -7.28 -21.51
CA SER A 137 24.29 -7.56 -21.75
C SER A 137 24.12 -9.01 -22.21
N SER A 138 23.52 -9.84 -21.36
CA SER A 138 23.24 -11.23 -21.67
C SER A 138 21.75 -11.49 -21.49
N ARG A 139 21.12 -11.88 -22.60
CA ARG A 139 19.70 -12.21 -22.75
C ARG A 139 19.22 -13.10 -21.61
N ALA A 140 18.01 -12.79 -21.15
CA ALA A 140 17.28 -13.47 -20.10
C ALA A 140 17.38 -15.00 -20.19
N MET A 141 17.97 -15.62 -19.18
CA MET A 141 17.86 -17.05 -18.95
C MET A 141 17.09 -17.25 -17.63
N ILE A 142 15.80 -17.53 -17.76
CA ILE A 142 14.96 -17.93 -16.63
C ILE A 142 15.49 -19.28 -16.12
N PRO A 143 15.92 -19.41 -14.85
CA PRO A 143 16.42 -20.66 -14.32
C PRO A 143 15.36 -21.76 -14.40
N ARG A 144 15.73 -22.94 -14.91
CA ARG A 144 14.83 -24.08 -15.21
C ARG A 144 13.96 -24.50 -14.01
N LYS A 145 14.40 -24.27 -12.77
CA LYS A 145 13.64 -24.54 -11.54
C LYS A 145 12.32 -23.74 -11.45
N ILE A 146 12.31 -22.50 -11.91
CA ILE A 146 11.11 -21.63 -11.87
C ILE A 146 10.10 -22.04 -12.97
N ARG A 147 10.60 -22.59 -14.08
CA ARG A 147 9.75 -23.10 -15.18
C ARG A 147 8.88 -24.29 -14.73
N GLY A 148 9.43 -25.18 -13.90
CA GLY A 148 8.69 -26.32 -13.34
C GLY A 148 7.58 -25.90 -12.38
N PHE A 149 7.83 -24.87 -11.56
CA PHE A 149 6.84 -24.35 -10.62
C PHE A 149 5.67 -23.61 -11.32
N LEU A 150 5.95 -22.91 -12.42
CA LEU A 150 4.90 -22.25 -13.21
C LEU A 150 4.04 -23.25 -14.02
N GLN A 151 4.61 -24.36 -14.48
CA GLN A 151 3.87 -25.40 -15.22
C GLN A 151 3.01 -26.31 -14.33
N SER A 152 3.37 -26.52 -13.06
CA SER A 152 2.54 -27.36 -12.18
C SER A 152 1.26 -26.64 -11.73
N ARG A 153 1.31 -25.31 -11.55
CA ARG A 153 0.15 -24.52 -11.11
C ARG A 153 -0.84 -24.13 -12.22
N THR A 154 -0.40 -24.10 -13.48
CA THR A 154 -1.33 -23.89 -14.62
C THR A 154 -2.20 -25.11 -14.92
N ARG A 155 -1.81 -26.32 -14.50
CA ARG A 155 -2.66 -27.52 -14.65
C ARG A 155 -3.71 -27.67 -13.55
N PHE A 156 -3.49 -27.13 -12.36
CA PHE A 156 -4.46 -27.23 -11.26
C PHE A 156 -5.67 -26.30 -11.47
N MET A 157 -5.46 -25.12 -12.06
CA MET A 157 -6.53 -24.14 -12.32
C MET A 157 -7.45 -24.50 -13.51
N ARG A 158 -7.10 -25.49 -14.34
CA ARG A 158 -7.95 -25.98 -15.44
C ARG A 158 -8.84 -27.18 -15.08
N ARG A 159 -8.80 -27.65 -13.83
CA ARG A 159 -9.62 -28.78 -13.34
C ARG A 159 -10.72 -28.37 -12.36
N MET A 160 -10.93 -27.07 -12.16
CA MET A 160 -11.94 -26.50 -11.26
C MET A 160 -12.94 -25.57 -11.98
N LEU A 161 -13.00 -25.67 -13.32
CA LEU A 161 -14.05 -25.11 -14.17
C LEU A 161 -14.69 -26.26 -14.95
#